data_AF-A0A419JD58-F1
#
_entry.id   AF-A0A419JD58-F1
#
_cell.length_a   1.000
_cell.length_b   1.000
_cell.length_c   1.000
_cell.angle_alpha   90.00
_cell.angle_beta   90.00
_cell.angle_gamma   90.00
#
_symmetry.space_group_name_H-M   'P 1'
#
loop_
_entity.id
_entity.type
_entity.pdbx_description
1 polymer ?
#
loop_
_entity_poly.entity_id
_entity_poly.type
_entity_poly.pdbx_seq_one_letter_code
_entity_poly.pdbx_strand_id
1 'polypeptide(L)'
;MKKSVFGIALLAILVVLVMSATANEVYFVPQDSSCDLGETVTVWVMANITQAPGSMDPTKWGGFQVNITSIVGVGNITEVIKDETGNPDTCDYWAWLRYGDTIWVTGAYDYPSAPLGVYKLAKLTVEGVNPGVTPLAFAFEQPRKSNIFDDLGGDLPNQVWINGTFTCGSVQTFTRSLPEGWNLISLPLTPTDNSVSAVLSGVTQNAVKQYNATSKQFETATTMDPGTGYFVHVTSASTWSYQGSPESSTTAQLKSGLNMIGVPNCTIDVGTAMGSTDYRYVARWNTTAQKFEVYNPNAPPAFHHFTTMEAGEGYFVSAKSDGTLTVTCP
;
A
#
# COMPACT_ATOMS: atom_id res chain seq x y z
N MET A 1 -27.18 3.81 13.39
CA MET A 1 -27.31 3.85 11.91
C MET A 1 -25.97 3.47 11.31
N LYS A 2 -25.86 2.24 10.78
CA LYS A 2 -24.63 1.79 10.09
C LYS A 2 -24.58 2.52 8.74
N LYS A 3 -23.61 3.42 8.55
CA LYS A 3 -23.36 4.01 7.24
C LYS A 3 -22.74 2.92 6.37
N SER A 4 -23.50 2.43 5.41
CA SER A 4 -23.03 1.62 4.30
C SER A 4 -22.09 2.49 3.46
N VAL A 5 -20.78 2.31 3.66
CA VAL A 5 -19.76 2.81 2.74
C VAL A 5 -19.81 1.87 1.54
N PHE A 6 -20.34 2.35 0.43
CA PHE A 6 -20.21 1.69 -0.87
C PHE A 6 -18.74 1.78 -1.25
N GLY A 7 -17.96 0.73 -0.99
CA GLY A 7 -16.65 0.54 -1.58
C GLY A 7 -16.83 0.51 -3.09
N ILE A 8 -16.28 1.52 -3.77
CA ILE A 8 -16.22 1.54 -5.23
C ILE A 8 -15.16 0.51 -5.59
N ALA A 9 -15.59 -0.73 -5.85
CA ALA A 9 -14.76 -1.72 -6.52
C ALA A 9 -14.34 -1.11 -7.86
N LEU A 10 -13.09 -0.67 -7.94
CA LEU A 10 -12.52 -0.06 -9.13
C LEU A 10 -12.64 -1.07 -10.28
N LEU A 11 -13.19 -0.60 -11.40
CA LEU A 11 -13.44 -1.35 -12.61
C LEU A 11 -12.16 -2.09 -13.03
N ALA A 12 -12.15 -3.42 -12.94
CA ALA A 12 -11.07 -4.24 -13.46
C ALA A 12 -10.94 -3.98 -14.97
N ILE A 13 -9.91 -3.25 -15.37
CA ILE A 13 -9.58 -3.06 -16.78
C ILE A 13 -9.13 -4.44 -17.28
N LEU A 14 -9.99 -5.09 -18.07
CA LEU A 14 -9.66 -6.32 -18.77
C LEU A 14 -8.62 -5.98 -19.84
N VAL A 15 -7.35 -6.01 -19.46
CA VAL A 15 -6.25 -5.98 -20.43
C VAL A 15 -6.37 -7.27 -21.23
N VAL A 16 -6.74 -7.15 -22.50
CA VAL A 16 -6.75 -8.26 -23.44
C VAL A 16 -5.30 -8.64 -23.68
N LEU A 17 -4.86 -9.71 -23.01
CA LEU A 17 -3.58 -10.36 -23.29
C LEU A 17 -3.57 -10.74 -24.78
N VAL A 18 -2.58 -10.24 -25.51
CA VAL A 18 -2.27 -10.72 -26.86
C VAL A 18 -1.66 -12.10 -26.68
N MET A 19 -2.51 -13.13 -26.61
CA MET A 19 -2.08 -14.51 -26.42
C MET A 19 -1.20 -14.93 -27.60
N SER A 20 0.04 -15.32 -27.33
CA SER A 20 0.89 -15.89 -28.37
C SER A 20 0.42 -17.30 -28.70
N ALA A 21 0.12 -17.58 -29.97
CA ALA A 21 -0.33 -18.90 -30.40
C ALA A 21 0.73 -20.01 -30.23
N THR A 22 1.95 -19.68 -29.79
CA THR A 22 3.08 -20.61 -29.66
C THR A 22 3.70 -20.65 -28.27
N ALA A 23 3.14 -19.97 -27.28
CA ALA A 23 3.64 -20.00 -25.90
C ALA A 23 2.64 -20.70 -24.97
N ASN A 24 3.16 -21.41 -23.98
CA ASN A 24 2.35 -21.88 -22.86
C ASN A 24 2.42 -20.82 -21.75
N GLU A 25 1.30 -20.18 -21.43
CA GLU A 25 1.29 -19.00 -20.57
C GLU A 25 0.72 -19.31 -19.19
N VAL A 26 1.31 -18.79 -18.12
CA VAL A 26 0.73 -18.81 -16.76
C VAL A 26 0.66 -17.39 -16.22
N TYR A 27 -0.51 -16.99 -15.74
CA TYR A 27 -0.81 -15.58 -15.43
C TYR A 27 -1.90 -15.43 -14.35
N PHE A 28 -2.03 -14.23 -13.81
CA PHE A 28 -3.05 -13.88 -12.81
C PHE A 28 -4.29 -13.24 -13.45
N VAL A 29 -5.49 -13.51 -12.90
CA VAL A 29 -6.74 -12.84 -13.29
C VAL A 29 -7.52 -12.38 -12.05
N PRO A 30 -7.72 -11.07 -11.84
CA PRO A 30 -7.10 -9.97 -12.60
C PRO A 30 -5.58 -9.99 -12.45
N GLN A 31 -4.85 -9.53 -13.48
CA GLN A 31 -3.38 -9.49 -13.44
C GLN A 31 -2.91 -8.52 -12.35
N ASP A 32 -3.45 -7.31 -12.37
CA ASP A 32 -3.28 -6.31 -11.32
C ASP A 32 -4.54 -6.26 -10.47
N SER A 33 -4.42 -6.69 -9.23
CA SER A 33 -5.53 -6.87 -8.29
C SER A 33 -5.50 -5.79 -7.21
N SER A 34 -6.66 -5.47 -6.64
CA SER A 34 -6.74 -4.48 -5.56
C SER A 34 -7.92 -4.72 -4.63
N CYS A 35 -7.76 -4.36 -3.36
CA CYS A 35 -8.85 -4.22 -2.40
C CYS A 35 -8.54 -3.12 -1.38
N ASP A 36 -9.54 -2.72 -0.59
CA ASP A 36 -9.32 -1.82 0.55
C ASP A 36 -8.68 -2.57 1.74
N LEU A 37 -8.20 -1.81 2.72
CA LEU A 37 -7.60 -2.35 3.94
C LEU A 37 -8.59 -3.23 4.71
N GLY A 38 -8.20 -4.47 5.01
CA GLY A 38 -9.04 -5.48 5.67
C GLY A 38 -10.10 -6.12 4.76
N GLU A 39 -10.26 -5.65 3.54
CA GLU A 39 -11.13 -6.27 2.53
C GLU A 39 -10.37 -7.34 1.76
N THR A 40 -11.12 -8.20 1.06
CA THR A 40 -10.54 -9.29 0.26
C THR A 40 -10.87 -9.17 -1.22
N VAL A 41 -9.96 -9.65 -2.06
CA VAL A 41 -10.16 -9.80 -3.51
C VAL A 41 -9.83 -11.23 -3.93
N THR A 42 -10.55 -11.71 -4.94
CA THR A 42 -10.26 -13.00 -5.59
C THR A 42 -9.26 -12.79 -6.73
N VAL A 43 -8.20 -13.59 -6.76
CA VAL A 43 -7.25 -13.67 -7.87
C VAL A 43 -7.12 -15.11 -8.34
N TRP A 44 -7.31 -15.35 -9.63
CA TRP A 44 -7.12 -16.66 -10.25
C TRP A 44 -5.71 -16.81 -10.78
N VAL A 45 -5.11 -17.98 -10.56
CA VAL A 45 -3.95 -18.45 -11.31
C VAL A 45 -4.45 -19.21 -12.53
N MET A 46 -4.16 -18.70 -13.71
CA MET A 46 -4.60 -19.25 -14.98
C MET A 46 -3.42 -19.85 -15.73
N ALA A 47 -3.65 -20.91 -16.48
CA ALA A 47 -2.72 -21.41 -17.49
C ALA A 47 -3.41 -21.53 -18.85
N ASN A 48 -2.75 -21.06 -19.90
CA ASN A 48 -3.14 -21.27 -21.28
C ASN A 48 -2.11 -22.20 -21.94
N ILE A 49 -2.51 -23.45 -22.13
CA ILE A 49 -1.67 -24.51 -22.68
C ILE A 49 -2.00 -24.66 -24.16
N THR A 50 -1.04 -24.32 -25.02
CA THR A 50 -1.21 -24.26 -26.48
C THR A 50 -0.45 -25.37 -27.21
N GLN A 51 0.53 -26.01 -26.56
CA GLN A 51 1.33 -27.07 -27.14
C GLN A 51 1.94 -27.99 -26.08
N ALA A 52 2.01 -29.28 -26.40
CA ALA A 52 2.65 -30.28 -25.56
C ALA A 52 3.36 -31.37 -26.39
N PRO A 53 4.34 -31.01 -27.24
CA PRO A 53 4.94 -31.95 -28.19
C PRO A 53 5.73 -33.11 -27.56
N GLY A 54 6.09 -33.00 -26.27
CA GLY A 54 6.78 -34.04 -25.50
C GLY A 54 5.86 -35.10 -24.89
N SER A 55 4.55 -34.85 -24.84
CA SER A 55 3.55 -35.75 -24.26
C SER A 55 3.38 -37.03 -25.07
N MET A 56 2.87 -38.10 -24.43
CA MET A 56 2.43 -39.31 -25.13
C MET A 56 1.33 -39.01 -26.15
N ASP A 57 0.42 -38.10 -25.81
CA ASP A 57 -0.55 -37.49 -26.72
C ASP A 57 -0.24 -35.98 -26.83
N PRO A 58 0.30 -35.49 -27.97
CA PRO A 58 0.66 -34.08 -28.14
C PRO A 58 -0.48 -33.07 -27.98
N THR A 59 -1.72 -33.55 -27.90
CA THR A 59 -2.92 -32.75 -27.64
C THR A 59 -3.26 -32.66 -26.15
N LYS A 60 -2.39 -33.18 -25.28
CA LYS A 60 -2.62 -33.28 -23.82
C LYS A 60 -1.39 -32.90 -22.99
N TRP A 61 -1.61 -32.53 -21.73
CA TRP A 61 -0.57 -32.17 -20.77
C TRP A 61 -0.80 -32.82 -19.40
N GLY A 62 0.25 -32.88 -18.58
CA GLY A 62 0.29 -33.72 -17.37
C GLY A 62 0.04 -32.98 -16.06
N GLY A 63 0.54 -31.75 -15.90
CA GLY A 63 0.30 -31.01 -14.66
C GLY A 63 1.18 -29.78 -14.45
N PHE A 64 1.15 -29.28 -13.22
CA PHE A 64 1.79 -28.02 -12.83
C PHE A 64 2.34 -28.04 -11.40
N GLN A 65 3.35 -27.20 -11.22
CA GLN A 65 3.83 -26.70 -9.94
C GLN A 65 3.92 -25.18 -10.07
N VAL A 66 3.27 -24.44 -9.18
CA VAL A 66 3.25 -22.97 -9.21
C VAL A 66 3.68 -22.50 -7.83
N ASN A 67 4.79 -21.77 -7.78
CA ASN A 67 5.27 -21.11 -6.57
C ASN A 67 5.00 -19.61 -6.68
N ILE A 68 4.19 -19.08 -5.78
CA ILE A 68 3.78 -17.69 -5.72
C ILE A 68 4.50 -17.04 -4.55
N THR A 69 5.27 -16.00 -4.83
CA THR A 69 5.88 -15.18 -3.77
C THR A 69 4.85 -14.23 -3.22
N SER A 70 4.79 -14.11 -1.89
CA SER A 70 3.77 -13.31 -1.26
C SER A 70 3.97 -11.82 -1.51
N ILE A 71 2.84 -11.18 -1.34
CA ILE A 71 2.56 -9.76 -1.32
C ILE A 71 3.00 -9.13 0.02
N VAL A 72 4.22 -9.47 0.47
CA VAL A 72 4.75 -9.17 1.82
C VAL A 72 4.49 -7.72 2.20
N GLY A 73 3.94 -7.54 3.40
CA GLY A 73 3.74 -6.22 3.99
C GLY A 73 2.55 -5.44 3.44
N VAL A 74 2.00 -5.75 2.26
CA VAL A 74 0.86 -5.03 1.67
C VAL A 74 -0.40 -5.87 1.67
N GLY A 75 -0.32 -7.18 1.40
CA GLY A 75 -1.45 -8.07 1.56
C GLY A 75 -1.07 -9.43 2.12
N ASN A 76 -2.07 -10.30 2.25
CA ASN A 76 -1.90 -11.68 2.66
C ASN A 76 -2.84 -12.58 1.86
N ILE A 77 -2.31 -13.62 1.23
CA ILE A 77 -3.16 -14.68 0.68
C ILE A 77 -3.73 -15.43 1.89
N THR A 78 -5.04 -15.45 2.09
CA THR A 78 -5.68 -16.09 3.25
C THR A 78 -6.22 -17.48 2.93
N GLU A 79 -6.53 -17.73 1.67
CA GLU A 79 -7.14 -18.97 1.21
C GLU A 79 -6.66 -19.32 -0.19
N VAL A 80 -6.53 -20.62 -0.45
CA VAL A 80 -6.21 -21.19 -1.75
C VAL A 80 -7.17 -22.34 -2.01
N ILE A 81 -7.98 -22.23 -3.06
CA ILE A 81 -9.01 -23.21 -3.40
C ILE A 81 -8.78 -23.73 -4.82
N LYS A 82 -9.06 -25.02 -5.04
CA LYS A 82 -9.21 -25.62 -6.36
C LYS A 82 -10.51 -25.16 -7.02
N ASP A 83 -10.57 -25.02 -8.35
CA ASP A 83 -11.87 -24.83 -9.02
C ASP A 83 -12.67 -26.15 -8.99
N GLU A 84 -13.81 -26.14 -8.29
CA GLU A 84 -14.76 -27.26 -8.24
C GLU A 84 -15.97 -27.04 -9.17
N THR A 85 -16.07 -25.86 -9.80
CA THR A 85 -17.24 -25.49 -10.62
C THR A 85 -17.06 -25.82 -12.10
N GLY A 86 -17.64 -26.95 -12.52
CA GLY A 86 -18.20 -27.09 -13.88
C GLY A 86 -17.27 -27.54 -15.01
N ASN A 87 -16.11 -28.13 -14.73
CA ASN A 87 -15.31 -28.84 -15.75
C ASN A 87 -15.18 -30.33 -15.36
N PRO A 88 -15.58 -31.31 -16.21
CA PRO A 88 -15.33 -32.73 -15.95
C PRO A 88 -13.85 -33.10 -15.88
N ASP A 89 -12.93 -32.22 -16.33
CA ASP A 89 -11.48 -32.42 -16.29
C ASP A 89 -10.87 -31.83 -15.00
N THR A 90 -11.41 -32.20 -13.83
CA THR A 90 -10.86 -31.76 -12.56
C THR A 90 -9.52 -32.45 -12.32
N CYS A 91 -8.43 -31.68 -12.33
CA CYS A 91 -7.09 -32.11 -11.93
C CYS A 91 -7.13 -33.14 -10.78
N ASP A 92 -6.79 -34.40 -11.05
CA ASP A 92 -7.05 -35.54 -10.13
C ASP A 92 -6.29 -35.42 -8.82
N TYR A 93 -5.05 -34.94 -8.91
CA TYR A 93 -4.22 -34.62 -7.77
C TYR A 93 -4.09 -33.12 -7.68
N TRP A 94 -4.46 -32.53 -6.54
CA TRP A 94 -4.27 -31.11 -6.30
C TRP A 94 -3.93 -30.88 -4.84
N ALA A 95 -2.90 -30.08 -4.59
CA ALA A 95 -2.49 -29.71 -3.25
C ALA A 95 -1.88 -28.32 -3.23
N TRP A 96 -1.93 -27.69 -2.06
CA TRP A 96 -1.19 -26.46 -1.81
C TRP A 96 -0.55 -26.48 -0.42
N LEU A 97 0.56 -25.77 -0.29
CA LEU A 97 1.35 -25.66 0.93
C LEU A 97 1.84 -24.22 1.09
N ARG A 98 1.88 -23.72 2.33
CA ARG A 98 2.50 -22.44 2.68
C ARG A 98 3.89 -22.65 3.27
N TYR A 99 4.87 -21.89 2.78
CA TYR A 99 6.23 -21.89 3.30
C TYR A 99 6.67 -20.46 3.58
N GLY A 100 6.52 -20.02 4.82
CA GLY A 100 6.70 -18.61 5.19
C GLY A 100 5.82 -17.73 4.32
N ASP A 101 6.48 -16.87 3.54
CA ASP A 101 5.88 -15.90 2.63
C ASP A 101 5.69 -16.44 1.21
N THR A 102 5.62 -17.75 1.00
CA THR A 102 5.40 -18.34 -0.33
C THR A 102 4.26 -19.35 -0.30
N ILE A 103 3.48 -19.38 -1.37
CA ILE A 103 2.42 -20.35 -1.61
C ILE A 103 2.84 -21.24 -2.76
N TRP A 104 2.93 -22.54 -2.50
CA TRP A 104 3.17 -23.52 -3.54
C TRP A 104 1.88 -24.29 -3.82
N VAL A 105 1.44 -24.30 -5.07
CA VAL A 105 0.29 -25.05 -5.55
C VAL A 105 0.79 -26.07 -6.56
N THR A 106 0.29 -27.29 -6.50
CA THR A 106 0.58 -28.32 -7.49
C THR A 106 -0.69 -29.02 -7.92
N GLY A 107 -0.68 -29.48 -9.16
CA GLY A 107 -1.67 -30.43 -9.62
C GLY A 107 -1.16 -31.33 -10.73
N ALA A 108 -1.78 -32.50 -10.86
CA ALA A 108 -1.55 -33.44 -11.95
C ALA A 108 -2.88 -34.05 -12.42
N TYR A 109 -2.93 -34.41 -13.69
CA TYR A 109 -4.04 -35.11 -14.33
C TYR A 109 -3.66 -36.58 -14.48
N ASP A 110 -4.53 -37.46 -14.01
CA ASP A 110 -4.41 -38.91 -14.22
C ASP A 110 -4.91 -39.28 -15.63
N TYR A 111 -4.75 -40.53 -16.04
CA TYR A 111 -5.08 -40.93 -17.41
C TYR A 111 -6.62 -40.99 -17.64
N PRO A 112 -7.17 -40.30 -18.66
CA PRO A 112 -6.47 -39.52 -19.67
C PRO A 112 -6.07 -38.11 -19.19
N SER A 113 -4.83 -37.73 -19.49
CA SER A 113 -4.27 -36.39 -19.25
C SER A 113 -5.14 -35.28 -19.86
N ALA A 114 -5.01 -34.06 -19.34
CA ALA A 114 -5.88 -32.94 -19.73
C ALA A 114 -5.60 -32.48 -21.16
N PRO A 115 -6.62 -32.08 -21.95
CA PRO A 115 -6.42 -31.51 -23.27
C PRO A 115 -5.67 -30.16 -23.26
N LEU A 116 -5.28 -29.65 -24.43
CA LEU A 116 -4.81 -28.27 -24.55
C LEU A 116 -5.97 -27.29 -24.31
N GLY A 117 -5.70 -26.15 -23.67
CA GLY A 117 -6.72 -25.15 -23.35
C GLY A 117 -6.38 -24.23 -22.20
N VAL A 118 -7.40 -23.53 -21.71
CA VAL A 118 -7.28 -22.58 -20.60
C VAL A 118 -7.79 -23.19 -19.31
N TYR A 119 -6.96 -23.16 -18.28
CA TYR A 119 -7.18 -23.81 -16.99
C TYR A 119 -7.10 -22.82 -15.85
N LYS A 120 -8.01 -22.96 -14.88
CA LYS A 120 -7.91 -22.32 -13.56
C LYS A 120 -7.14 -23.26 -12.64
N LEU A 121 -5.90 -22.92 -12.34
CA LEU A 121 -5.01 -23.74 -11.52
C LEU A 121 -5.30 -23.58 -10.02
N ALA A 122 -5.62 -22.35 -9.59
CA ALA A 122 -5.95 -22.03 -8.21
C ALA A 122 -6.75 -20.74 -8.12
N LYS A 123 -7.65 -20.67 -7.14
CA LYS A 123 -8.30 -19.46 -6.68
C LYS A 123 -7.62 -18.98 -5.40
N LEU A 124 -7.12 -17.75 -5.41
CA LEU A 124 -6.52 -17.10 -4.25
C LEU A 124 -7.52 -16.11 -3.66
N THR A 125 -7.72 -16.16 -2.34
CA THR A 125 -8.34 -15.06 -1.60
C THR A 125 -7.23 -14.21 -1.02
N VAL A 126 -7.17 -12.94 -1.41
CA VAL A 126 -6.13 -11.99 -1.01
C VAL A 126 -6.74 -10.91 -0.14
N GLU A 127 -6.25 -10.78 1.10
CA GLU A 127 -6.64 -9.73 2.05
C GLU A 127 -5.66 -8.56 2.00
N GLY A 128 -6.18 -7.33 2.03
CA GLY A 128 -5.38 -6.11 2.16
C GLY A 128 -4.90 -5.92 3.60
N VAL A 129 -3.58 -5.87 3.84
CA VAL A 129 -2.98 -5.84 5.18
C VAL A 129 -2.40 -4.48 5.54
N ASN A 130 -1.64 -3.86 4.64
CA ASN A 130 -1.24 -2.46 4.78
C ASN A 130 -1.36 -1.76 3.44
N PRO A 131 -1.67 -0.46 3.42
CA PRO A 131 -1.71 0.29 2.18
C PRO A 131 -0.39 0.23 1.43
N GLY A 132 -0.45 0.05 0.12
CA GLY A 132 0.75 -0.05 -0.71
C GLY A 132 0.52 -0.82 -2.00
N VAL A 133 1.58 -0.95 -2.78
CA VAL A 133 1.63 -1.78 -3.98
C VAL A 133 2.76 -2.78 -3.82
N THR A 134 2.50 -4.05 -4.13
CA THR A 134 3.51 -5.11 -4.05
C THR A 134 3.40 -6.07 -5.23
N PRO A 135 4.51 -6.68 -5.68
CA PRO A 135 4.46 -7.70 -6.72
C PRO A 135 3.64 -8.92 -6.28
N LEU A 136 2.83 -9.43 -7.20
CA LEU A 136 2.26 -10.77 -7.13
C LEU A 136 2.96 -11.60 -8.21
N ALA A 137 3.92 -12.43 -7.82
CA ALA A 137 4.90 -12.98 -8.75
C ALA A 137 5.09 -14.49 -8.61
N PHE A 138 5.52 -15.10 -9.72
CA PHE A 138 5.93 -16.50 -9.78
C PHE A 138 7.43 -16.65 -9.48
N ALA A 139 7.79 -17.66 -8.68
CA ALA A 139 9.18 -17.96 -8.32
C ALA A 139 9.73 -19.20 -9.03
N PHE A 140 11.03 -19.17 -9.33
CA PHE A 140 11.76 -20.22 -10.06
C PHE A 140 12.99 -20.74 -9.29
N GLU A 141 13.12 -20.37 -8.02
CA GLU A 141 14.24 -20.76 -7.16
C GLU A 141 14.00 -22.11 -6.49
N GLN A 142 15.09 -22.87 -6.29
CA GLN A 142 15.03 -24.11 -5.51
C GLN A 142 14.64 -23.80 -4.05
N PRO A 143 13.84 -24.66 -3.38
CA PRO A 143 13.42 -25.99 -3.81
C PRO A 143 12.07 -26.05 -4.54
N ARG A 144 11.42 -24.91 -4.85
CA ARG A 144 10.03 -24.87 -5.35
C ARG A 144 9.97 -24.02 -6.60
N LYS A 145 10.33 -24.63 -7.72
CA LYS A 145 10.29 -23.97 -9.04
C LYS A 145 8.88 -24.01 -9.59
N SER A 146 8.45 -22.90 -10.17
CA SER A 146 7.24 -22.89 -11.00
C SER A 146 7.54 -23.56 -12.33
N ASN A 147 6.68 -24.48 -12.75
CA ASN A 147 6.83 -25.27 -13.96
C ASN A 147 5.48 -25.90 -14.36
N ILE A 148 5.27 -26.08 -15.66
CA ILE A 148 4.20 -26.91 -16.22
C ILE A 148 4.82 -28.07 -17.03
N PHE A 149 4.25 -29.26 -16.92
CA PHE A 149 4.85 -30.48 -17.45
C PHE A 149 3.86 -31.33 -18.27
N ASP A 150 4.42 -32.12 -19.17
CA ASP A 150 3.73 -33.13 -19.96
C ASP A 150 3.32 -34.35 -19.10
N ASP A 151 2.57 -35.27 -19.70
CA ASP A 151 2.07 -36.49 -19.05
C ASP A 151 3.17 -37.52 -18.73
N LEU A 152 4.40 -37.30 -19.20
CA LEU A 152 5.59 -38.08 -18.86
C LEU A 152 6.45 -37.41 -17.76
N GLY A 153 6.06 -36.21 -17.31
CA GLY A 153 6.77 -35.42 -16.31
C GLY A 153 7.91 -34.56 -16.86
N GLY A 154 8.03 -34.41 -18.18
CA GLY A 154 8.95 -33.49 -18.84
C GLY A 154 8.40 -32.06 -18.90
N ASP A 155 9.28 -31.06 -18.86
CA ASP A 155 8.87 -29.65 -18.92
C ASP A 155 8.22 -29.32 -20.27
N LEU A 156 7.07 -28.64 -20.24
CA LEU A 156 6.49 -28.11 -21.48
C LEU A 156 7.37 -26.99 -22.05
N PRO A 157 7.47 -26.87 -23.38
CA PRO A 157 8.31 -25.84 -24.00
C PRO A 157 7.67 -24.45 -23.94
N ASN A 158 8.48 -23.42 -24.16
CA ASN A 158 8.07 -22.02 -24.34
C ASN A 158 7.13 -21.50 -23.24
N GLN A 159 7.44 -21.82 -21.98
CA GLN A 159 6.66 -21.34 -20.85
C GLN A 159 6.91 -19.85 -20.62
N VAL A 160 5.84 -19.07 -20.57
CA VAL A 160 5.86 -17.64 -20.28
C VAL A 160 5.04 -17.39 -19.02
N TRP A 161 5.66 -16.76 -18.03
CA TRP A 161 5.06 -16.52 -16.72
C TRP A 161 4.87 -15.02 -16.51
N ILE A 162 3.62 -14.61 -16.38
CA ILE A 162 3.23 -13.20 -16.38
C ILE A 162 2.86 -12.79 -14.96
N ASN A 163 3.78 -12.06 -14.32
CA ASN A 163 3.57 -11.51 -12.99
C ASN A 163 2.47 -10.43 -13.00
N GLY A 164 1.90 -10.21 -11.82
CA GLY A 164 0.93 -9.18 -11.54
C GLY A 164 1.36 -8.25 -10.41
N THR A 165 0.46 -7.36 -10.02
CA THR A 165 0.59 -6.56 -8.80
C THR A 165 -0.63 -6.73 -7.90
N PHE A 166 -0.43 -6.46 -6.62
CA PHE A 166 -1.51 -6.31 -5.66
C PHE A 166 -1.41 -4.93 -5.02
N THR A 167 -2.52 -4.19 -5.05
CA THR A 167 -2.65 -2.87 -4.44
C THR A 167 -3.64 -2.93 -3.28
N CYS A 168 -3.20 -2.55 -2.08
CA CYS A 168 -4.09 -2.39 -0.93
C CYS A 168 -4.38 -0.91 -0.70
N GLY A 169 -5.67 -0.56 -0.65
CA GLY A 169 -6.16 0.80 -0.44
C GLY A 169 -5.89 1.78 -1.60
N SER A 170 -6.26 3.04 -1.39
CA SER A 170 -5.94 4.13 -2.32
C SER A 170 -4.51 4.61 -2.06
N VAL A 171 -3.53 4.15 -2.83
CA VAL A 171 -2.16 4.67 -2.74
C VAL A 171 -2.07 6.00 -3.49
N GLN A 172 -1.63 7.05 -2.81
CA GLN A 172 -1.34 8.35 -3.39
C GLN A 172 0.15 8.67 -3.27
N THR A 173 0.62 9.60 -4.09
CA THR A 173 1.95 10.20 -3.95
C THR A 173 1.77 11.62 -3.45
N PHE A 174 2.40 11.97 -2.34
CA PHE A 174 2.47 13.34 -1.85
C PHE A 174 3.81 13.94 -2.27
N THR A 175 3.79 15.19 -2.75
CA THR A 175 5.00 15.92 -3.11
C THR A 175 4.98 17.33 -2.56
N ARG A 176 6.14 17.80 -2.07
CA ARG A 176 6.30 19.17 -1.57
C ARG A 176 7.74 19.64 -1.72
N SER A 177 7.94 20.91 -2.06
CA SER A 177 9.28 21.51 -2.02
C SER A 177 9.73 21.72 -0.58
N LEU A 178 10.93 21.25 -0.23
CA LEU A 178 11.61 21.55 1.02
C LEU A 178 12.85 22.41 0.74
N PRO A 179 12.79 23.73 0.99
CA PRO A 179 13.96 24.59 0.95
C PRO A 179 15.06 24.16 1.93
N GLU A 180 16.30 24.60 1.68
CA GLU A 180 17.39 24.50 2.64
C GLU A 180 17.05 25.23 3.95
N GLY A 181 17.46 24.66 5.08
CA GLY A 181 17.17 25.14 6.43
C GLY A 181 16.08 24.35 7.13
N TRP A 182 15.48 24.95 8.16
CA TRP A 182 14.43 24.29 8.93
C TRP A 182 13.09 24.32 8.19
N ASN A 183 12.44 23.17 8.18
CA ASN A 183 11.09 22.95 7.65
C ASN A 183 10.23 22.29 8.73
N LEU A 184 9.04 22.84 9.00
CA LEU A 184 8.07 22.22 9.89
C LEU A 184 7.01 21.52 9.05
N ILE A 185 7.07 20.19 9.01
CA ILE A 185 6.24 19.35 8.14
C ILE A 185 5.40 18.37 8.94
N SER A 186 4.41 17.77 8.29
CA SER A 186 3.68 16.61 8.79
C SER A 186 3.40 15.64 7.65
N LEU A 187 2.83 14.47 7.95
CA LEU A 187 2.50 13.47 6.94
C LEU A 187 1.00 13.51 6.56
N PRO A 188 0.65 13.90 5.31
CA PRO A 188 -0.72 13.83 4.80
C PRO A 188 -1.17 12.41 4.48
N LEU A 189 -0.21 11.57 4.08
CA LEU A 189 -0.43 10.17 3.77
C LEU A 189 0.17 9.31 4.86
N THR A 190 -0.49 8.19 5.16
CA THR A 190 0.02 7.12 6.02
C THR A 190 0.95 6.21 5.19
N PRO A 191 2.28 6.29 5.39
CA PRO A 191 3.23 5.48 4.64
C PRO A 191 3.20 4.01 5.09
N THR A 192 3.56 3.08 4.20
CA THR A 192 3.72 1.67 4.56
C THR A 192 4.91 1.44 5.50
N ASP A 193 6.00 2.18 5.28
CA ASP A 193 7.17 2.24 6.16
C ASP A 193 7.30 3.67 6.70
N ASN A 194 7.04 3.82 8.00
CA ASN A 194 7.06 5.11 8.69
C ASN A 194 8.45 5.50 9.20
N SER A 195 9.51 4.76 8.88
CA SER A 195 10.87 5.15 9.25
C SER A 195 11.26 6.47 8.58
N VAL A 196 12.05 7.28 9.29
CA VAL A 196 12.56 8.55 8.75
C VAL A 196 13.30 8.35 7.42
N SER A 197 14.04 7.24 7.27
CA SER A 197 14.75 6.89 6.04
C SER A 197 13.83 6.62 4.86
N ALA A 198 12.69 5.96 5.07
CA ALA A 198 11.73 5.66 4.01
C ALA A 198 10.94 6.91 3.62
N VAL A 199 10.41 7.64 4.61
CA VAL A 199 9.54 8.81 4.40
C VAL A 199 10.29 10.00 3.80
N LEU A 200 11.54 10.21 4.18
CA LEU A 200 12.39 11.30 3.67
C LEU A 200 13.39 10.80 2.61
N SER A 201 13.09 9.67 1.95
CA SER A 201 13.91 9.18 0.85
C SER A 201 14.08 10.28 -0.21
N GLY A 202 15.33 10.55 -0.61
CA GLY A 202 15.68 11.61 -1.56
C GLY A 202 15.82 13.02 -0.96
N VAL A 203 15.53 13.23 0.32
CA VAL A 203 15.76 14.50 1.02
C VAL A 203 17.11 14.45 1.74
N THR A 204 18.00 15.41 1.42
CA THR A 204 19.29 15.52 2.12
C THR A 204 19.10 16.34 3.40
N GLN A 205 19.11 15.68 4.55
CA GLN A 205 18.87 16.29 5.87
C GLN A 205 19.89 15.79 6.90
N ASN A 206 20.11 16.56 7.97
CA ASN A 206 21.01 16.18 9.07
C ASN A 206 20.35 16.17 10.46
N ALA A 207 19.07 16.52 10.55
CA ALA A 207 18.28 16.43 11.78
C ALA A 207 16.79 16.31 11.48
N VAL A 208 16.12 15.38 12.18
CA VAL A 208 14.66 15.28 12.26
C VAL A 208 14.26 15.31 13.73
N LYS A 209 13.42 16.28 14.10
CA LYS A 209 13.03 16.55 15.50
C LYS A 209 11.52 16.52 15.67
N GLN A 210 11.06 15.83 16.71
CA GLN A 210 9.70 15.90 17.22
C GLN A 210 9.69 16.65 18.56
N TYR A 211 8.55 17.23 18.94
CA TYR A 211 8.41 17.93 20.21
C TYR A 211 7.62 17.07 21.19
N ASN A 212 8.27 16.68 22.29
CA ASN A 212 7.61 15.94 23.36
C ASN A 212 6.93 16.94 24.30
N ALA A 213 5.60 17.00 24.24
CA ALA A 213 4.81 17.95 25.02
C ALA A 213 4.85 17.67 26.53
N THR A 214 5.20 16.44 26.95
CA THR A 214 5.31 16.07 28.36
C THR A 214 6.65 16.54 28.95
N SER A 215 7.77 16.21 28.28
CA SER A 215 9.11 16.64 28.71
C SER A 215 9.41 18.10 28.35
N LYS A 216 8.62 18.68 27.45
CA LYS A 216 8.76 20.04 26.88
C LYS A 216 10.07 20.24 26.11
N GLN A 217 10.56 19.19 25.47
CA GLN A 217 11.84 19.17 24.77
C GLN A 217 11.70 18.66 23.33
N PHE A 218 12.66 19.03 22.49
CA PHE A 218 12.83 18.41 21.18
C PHE A 218 13.62 17.10 21.29
N GLU A 219 13.10 16.06 20.66
CA GLU A 219 13.69 14.73 20.61
C GLU A 219 13.98 14.36 19.16
N THR A 220 15.01 13.54 18.92
CA THR A 220 15.26 13.00 17.58
C THR A 220 14.17 11.99 17.24
N ALA A 221 13.54 12.16 16.07
CA ALA A 221 12.56 11.20 15.57
C ALA A 221 13.27 10.08 14.79
N THR A 222 12.85 8.84 14.99
CA THR A 222 13.27 7.68 14.19
C THR A 222 12.18 7.21 13.23
N THR A 223 10.93 7.55 13.56
CA THR A 223 9.72 7.31 12.76
C THR A 223 8.95 8.62 12.56
N MET A 224 8.11 8.66 11.54
CA MET A 224 7.25 9.79 11.20
C MET A 224 5.82 9.30 11.00
N ASP A 225 4.89 9.77 11.82
CA ASP A 225 3.51 9.31 11.85
C ASP A 225 2.54 10.45 11.48
N PRO A 226 1.44 10.15 10.77
CA PRO A 226 0.35 11.11 10.55
C PRO A 226 -0.17 11.71 11.86
N GLY A 227 -0.63 12.96 11.80
CA GLY A 227 -1.08 13.70 12.98
C GLY A 227 0.02 14.29 13.86
N THR A 228 1.29 13.93 13.64
CA THR A 228 2.45 14.52 14.31
C THR A 228 3.17 15.52 13.40
N GLY A 229 3.64 16.63 13.97
CA GLY A 229 4.51 17.57 13.26
C GLY A 229 6.00 17.25 13.52
N TYR A 230 6.85 17.55 12.56
CA TYR A 230 8.29 17.27 12.57
C TYR A 230 9.08 18.47 12.04
N PHE A 231 10.14 18.85 12.75
CA PHE A 231 11.15 19.76 12.22
C PHE A 231 12.23 18.98 11.50
N VAL A 232 12.39 19.24 10.22
CA VAL A 232 13.44 18.67 9.37
C VAL A 232 14.42 19.77 8.99
N HIS A 233 15.70 19.57 9.30
CA HIS A 233 16.77 20.46 8.83
C HIS A 233 17.35 19.92 7.54
N VAL A 234 16.93 20.54 6.43
CA VAL A 234 17.34 20.17 5.07
C VAL A 234 18.63 20.93 4.75
N THR A 235 19.67 20.20 4.32
CA THR A 235 20.97 20.79 4.00
C THR A 235 21.15 21.08 2.51
N SER A 236 20.21 20.65 1.67
CA SER A 236 20.14 21.01 0.26
C SER A 236 18.69 20.96 -0.20
N ALA A 237 18.22 22.07 -0.78
CA ALA A 237 16.84 22.18 -1.23
C ALA A 237 16.46 21.04 -2.18
N SER A 238 15.31 20.43 -1.97
CA SER A 238 14.85 19.26 -2.73
C SER A 238 13.33 19.18 -2.80
N THR A 239 12.83 18.33 -3.69
CA THR A 239 11.43 17.94 -3.69
C THR A 239 11.28 16.69 -2.83
N TRP A 240 10.59 16.82 -1.72
CA TRP A 240 10.18 15.71 -0.89
C TRP A 240 9.01 14.99 -1.54
N SER A 241 9.11 13.67 -1.69
CA SER A 241 8.09 12.82 -2.30
C SER A 241 8.01 11.48 -1.58
N TYR A 242 6.82 11.02 -1.23
CA TYR A 242 6.60 9.69 -0.69
C TYR A 242 5.19 9.18 -1.01
N GLN A 243 5.00 7.87 -0.89
CA GLN A 243 3.71 7.22 -1.13
C GLN A 243 3.06 6.76 0.17
N GLY A 244 1.74 6.74 0.17
CA GLY A 244 0.95 6.24 1.29
C GLY A 244 -0.53 6.28 1.01
N SER A 245 -1.33 5.85 1.98
CA SER A 245 -2.78 6.03 1.91
C SER A 245 -3.19 7.42 2.38
N PRO A 246 -4.15 8.10 1.73
CA PRO A 246 -4.63 9.39 2.19
C PRO A 246 -5.33 9.26 3.54
N GLU A 247 -4.87 10.02 4.52
CA GLU A 247 -5.54 10.10 5.81
C GLU A 247 -6.59 11.21 5.75
N SER A 248 -7.87 10.85 5.95
CA SER A 248 -8.96 11.83 6.00
C SER A 248 -9.17 12.40 7.40
N SER A 249 -8.56 11.80 8.42
CA SER A 249 -8.64 12.28 9.80
C SER A 249 -7.38 11.98 10.60
N THR A 250 -6.85 12.96 11.32
CA THR A 250 -5.74 12.78 12.25
C THR A 250 -6.20 13.01 13.68
N THR A 251 -5.56 12.35 14.64
CA THR A 251 -5.84 12.53 16.07
C THR A 251 -4.55 12.75 16.85
N ALA A 252 -4.51 13.80 17.67
CA ALA A 252 -3.38 14.15 18.52
C ALA A 252 -3.81 14.22 20.00
N GLN A 253 -2.98 13.67 20.89
CA GLN A 253 -3.12 13.80 22.33
C GLN A 253 -2.41 15.08 22.79
N LEU A 254 -3.19 16.11 23.09
CA LEU A 254 -2.68 17.39 23.54
C LEU A 254 -2.36 17.36 25.04
N LYS A 255 -1.25 18.00 25.39
CA LYS A 255 -0.88 18.39 26.75
C LYS A 255 -1.02 19.90 26.93
N SER A 256 -1.36 20.34 28.14
CA SER A 256 -1.35 21.76 28.47
C SER A 256 0.03 22.37 28.17
N GLY A 257 0.05 23.42 27.33
CA GLY A 257 1.27 23.98 26.78
C GLY A 257 1.41 23.71 25.28
N LEU A 258 2.65 23.63 24.79
CA LEU A 258 2.94 23.43 23.38
C LEU A 258 2.78 21.98 22.98
N ASN A 259 2.21 21.77 21.80
CA ASN A 259 2.07 20.47 21.13
C ASN A 259 2.44 20.66 19.68
N MET A 260 3.10 19.69 19.06
CA MET A 260 3.46 19.74 17.64
C MET A 260 2.63 18.70 16.88
N ILE A 261 1.78 19.17 15.98
CA ILE A 261 0.74 18.37 15.32
C ILE A 261 0.87 18.46 13.80
N GLY A 262 0.24 17.50 13.13
CA GLY A 262 -0.01 17.49 11.69
C GLY A 262 -1.50 17.46 11.37
N VAL A 263 -1.85 17.91 10.16
CA VAL A 263 -3.22 17.85 9.64
C VAL A 263 -3.37 16.77 8.56
N PRO A 264 -4.60 16.30 8.28
CA PRO A 264 -4.85 15.28 7.26
C PRO A 264 -4.61 15.82 5.84
N ASN A 265 -4.84 15.00 4.81
CA ASN A 265 -4.57 15.33 3.40
C ASN A 265 -5.58 16.32 2.78
N CYS A 266 -5.73 17.50 3.37
CA CYS A 266 -6.59 18.57 2.89
C CYS A 266 -6.15 19.94 3.41
N THR A 267 -6.75 21.00 2.87
CA THR A 267 -6.70 22.34 3.45
C THR A 267 -7.94 22.57 4.32
N ILE A 268 -7.75 23.06 5.53
CA ILE A 268 -8.83 23.27 6.51
C ILE A 268 -8.67 24.62 7.22
N ASP A 269 -9.78 25.30 7.50
CA ASP A 269 -9.76 26.51 8.33
C ASP A 269 -9.31 26.19 9.76
N VAL A 270 -8.48 27.05 10.38
CA VAL A 270 -7.95 26.82 11.73
C VAL A 270 -9.07 26.71 12.75
N GLY A 271 -10.12 27.54 12.66
CA GLY A 271 -11.26 27.45 13.57
C GLY A 271 -11.98 26.10 13.47
N THR A 272 -12.19 25.63 12.24
CA THR A 272 -12.80 24.32 11.96
C THR A 272 -11.92 23.17 12.46
N ALA A 273 -10.61 23.20 12.18
CA ALA A 273 -9.67 22.16 12.59
C ALA A 273 -9.58 22.05 14.12
N MET A 274 -9.53 23.20 14.81
CA MET A 274 -9.42 23.22 16.27
C MET A 274 -10.74 22.84 16.97
N GLY A 275 -11.89 23.00 16.30
CA GLY A 275 -13.20 22.62 16.82
C GLY A 275 -13.47 23.22 18.21
N SER A 276 -13.77 22.36 19.19
CA SER A 276 -14.01 22.76 20.59
C SER A 276 -12.75 22.79 21.47
N THR A 277 -11.56 22.62 20.89
CA THR A 277 -10.30 22.62 21.65
C THR A 277 -10.08 23.99 22.27
N ASP A 278 -9.67 24.03 23.55
CA ASP A 278 -9.29 25.27 24.22
C ASP A 278 -7.78 25.54 24.07
N TYR A 279 -7.43 26.55 23.28
CA TYR A 279 -6.05 26.90 22.94
C TYR A 279 -5.80 28.41 23.00
N ARG A 280 -4.52 28.79 23.10
CA ARG A 280 -4.07 30.20 23.12
C ARG A 280 -3.77 30.69 21.72
N TYR A 281 -3.07 29.89 20.92
CA TYR A 281 -2.70 30.19 19.53
C TYR A 281 -2.27 28.92 18.79
N VAL A 282 -2.27 29.01 17.46
CA VAL A 282 -1.64 28.06 16.54
C VAL A 282 -0.48 28.77 15.85
N ALA A 283 0.65 28.11 15.68
CA ALA A 283 1.80 28.65 14.96
C ALA A 283 2.28 27.69 13.86
N ARG A 284 2.71 28.26 12.74
CA ARG A 284 3.37 27.54 11.65
C ARG A 284 4.76 28.12 11.39
N TRP A 285 5.63 27.36 10.76
CA TRP A 285 6.97 27.82 10.40
C TRP A 285 6.99 28.35 8.98
N ASN A 286 7.28 29.64 8.81
CA ASN A 286 7.54 30.20 7.48
C ASN A 286 8.97 29.86 7.08
N THR A 287 9.12 28.89 6.16
CA THR A 287 10.42 28.40 5.69
C THR A 287 11.23 29.45 4.92
N THR A 288 10.56 30.40 4.26
CA THR A 288 11.26 31.46 3.50
C THR A 288 11.82 32.52 4.44
N ALA A 289 11.03 32.96 5.42
CA ALA A 289 11.44 33.97 6.39
C ALA A 289 12.15 33.41 7.63
N GLN A 290 12.22 32.08 7.77
CA GLN A 290 12.78 31.36 8.92
C GLN A 290 12.26 31.90 10.27
N LYS A 291 10.93 32.07 10.35
CA LYS A 291 10.26 32.59 11.56
C LYS A 291 8.88 31.96 11.74
N PHE A 292 8.39 32.00 12.97
CA PHE A 292 7.01 31.60 13.25
C PHE A 292 6.00 32.65 12.80
N GLU A 293 4.93 32.14 12.20
CA GLU A 293 3.69 32.86 11.95
C GLU A 293 2.63 32.36 12.92
N VAL A 294 1.75 33.25 13.39
CA VAL A 294 0.81 32.94 14.46
C VAL A 294 -0.62 33.29 14.07
N TYR A 295 -1.53 32.39 14.41
CA TYR A 295 -2.97 32.59 14.48
C TYR A 295 -3.40 32.59 15.95
N ASN A 296 -4.09 33.65 16.40
CA ASN A 296 -4.64 33.75 17.75
C ASN A 296 -6.15 33.98 17.65
N PRO A 297 -7.01 33.05 18.14
CA PRO A 297 -8.46 33.15 17.99
C PRO A 297 -9.08 34.37 18.68
N ASN A 298 -8.37 34.99 19.63
CA ASN A 298 -8.82 36.18 20.35
C ASN A 298 -8.22 37.49 19.79
N ALA A 299 -7.32 37.40 18.81
CA ALA A 299 -6.77 38.58 18.16
C ALA A 299 -7.69 39.04 17.01
N PRO A 300 -7.76 40.35 16.71
CA PRO A 300 -8.47 40.84 15.53
C PRO A 300 -7.93 40.19 14.24
N PRO A 301 -8.78 39.96 13.22
CA PRO A 301 -8.39 39.25 12.00
C PRO A 301 -7.15 39.82 11.28
N ALA A 302 -6.92 41.13 11.38
CA ALA A 302 -5.74 41.80 10.80
C ALA A 302 -4.39 41.34 11.39
N PHE A 303 -4.39 40.62 12.51
CA PHE A 303 -3.19 40.08 13.15
C PHE A 303 -2.97 38.59 12.90
N HIS A 304 -3.87 37.95 12.16
CA HIS A 304 -3.68 36.56 11.74
C HIS A 304 -2.73 36.51 10.55
N HIS A 305 -1.60 35.80 10.71
CA HIS A 305 -0.65 35.59 9.61
C HIS A 305 -1.14 34.54 8.60
N PHE A 306 -2.03 33.66 9.06
CA PHE A 306 -2.67 32.60 8.29
C PHE A 306 -4.00 32.24 8.94
N THR A 307 -4.94 31.69 8.17
CA THR A 307 -6.25 31.24 8.65
C THR A 307 -6.55 29.80 8.27
N THR A 308 -5.68 29.15 7.50
CA THR A 308 -5.82 27.77 7.04
C THR A 308 -4.63 26.92 7.47
N MET A 309 -4.90 25.64 7.70
CA MET A 309 -3.91 24.59 7.86
C MET A 309 -3.89 23.75 6.58
N GLU A 310 -2.70 23.38 6.11
CA GLU A 310 -2.46 22.77 4.82
C GLU A 310 -1.75 21.42 4.97
N ALA A 311 -2.13 20.47 4.11
CA ALA A 311 -1.47 19.18 4.01
C ALA A 311 0.05 19.34 3.86
N GLY A 312 0.79 18.64 4.73
CA GLY A 312 2.23 18.55 4.70
C GLY A 312 2.93 19.63 5.53
N GLU A 313 2.19 20.56 6.13
CA GLU A 313 2.70 21.48 7.14
C GLU A 313 2.54 20.91 8.54
N GLY A 314 3.57 21.08 9.37
CA GLY A 314 3.43 20.89 10.81
C GLY A 314 3.01 22.19 11.50
N TYR A 315 2.37 22.05 12.65
CA TYR A 315 1.87 23.19 13.43
C TYR A 315 2.19 23.02 14.91
N PHE A 316 2.41 24.13 15.60
CA PHE A 316 2.35 24.17 17.06
C PHE A 316 0.97 24.62 17.53
N VAL A 317 0.41 23.91 18.50
CA VAL A 317 -0.79 24.30 19.23
C VAL A 317 -0.42 24.57 20.68
N SER A 318 -0.70 25.78 21.16
CA SER A 318 -0.60 26.10 22.59
C SER A 318 -1.92 25.79 23.30
N ALA A 319 -2.12 24.54 23.72
CA ALA A 319 -3.33 24.09 24.41
C ALA A 319 -3.39 24.65 25.85
N LYS A 320 -4.59 24.98 26.33
CA LYS A 320 -4.79 25.43 27.73
C LYS A 320 -4.91 24.27 28.70
N SER A 321 -5.42 23.13 28.26
CA SER A 321 -5.55 21.89 29.03
C SER A 321 -5.11 20.68 28.20
N ASP A 322 -4.93 19.55 28.87
CA ASP A 322 -4.83 18.25 28.20
C ASP A 322 -6.16 17.94 27.47
N GLY A 323 -6.09 17.15 26.39
CA GLY A 323 -7.27 16.74 25.65
C GLY A 323 -6.94 16.00 24.35
N THR A 324 -7.96 15.56 23.63
CA THR A 324 -7.82 14.95 22.32
C THR A 324 -8.26 15.95 21.25
N LEU A 325 -7.41 16.18 20.25
CA LEU A 325 -7.73 16.93 19.05
C LEU A 325 -7.89 15.96 17.89
N THR A 326 -9.06 15.92 17.28
CA THR A 326 -9.32 15.17 16.05
C THR A 326 -9.62 16.18 14.94
N VAL A 327 -8.82 16.14 13.88
CA VAL A 327 -8.98 16.98 12.70
C VAL A 327 -9.44 16.08 11.56
N THR A 328 -10.56 16.40 10.92
CA THR A 328 -11.11 15.63 9.81
C THR A 328 -11.31 16.53 8.60
N CYS A 329 -10.97 16.03 7.41
CA CYS A 329 -11.23 16.77 6.18
C CYS A 329 -12.72 17.05 5.97
N PRO A 330 -13.06 18.22 5.39
CA PRO A 330 -14.45 18.64 5.19
C PRO A 330 -15.23 17.78 4.19
#